data_AF-A0A6I4SRH5-F1
#
_entry.id   AF-A0A6I4SRH5-F1
#
_cell.length_a   1.000
_cell.length_b   1.000
_cell.length_c   1.000
_cell.angle_alpha   90.00
_cell.angle_beta   90.00
_cell.angle_gamma   90.00
#
_symmetry.space_group_name_H-M   'P 1'
#
loop_
_entity.id
_entity.type
_entity.pdbx_description
1 polymer ?
#
loop_
_entity_poly.entity_id
_entity_poly.type
_entity_poly.pdbx_seq_one_letter_code
_entity_poly.pdbx_strand_id
1 'polypeptide(L)'
;MPALTSEVVIPPEVPSFVDATLQVTIRDVGLVDRASEPIAQACIAAVAHHRGRETKISLRVALDEGRVQERSHYAAQVWLDIGSTGERSEEDLFSDEAHPILTHGWPSDVQIVLRARGAST
;
A
#
# COMPACT_ATOMS: atom_id res chain seq x y z
N MET A 1 0.28 -20.76 -2.00
CA MET A 1 -0.37 -19.44 -2.04
C MET A 1 0.64 -18.37 -2.35
N PRO A 2 0.49 -17.65 -3.48
CA PRO A 2 1.23 -16.43 -3.74
C PRO A 2 0.89 -15.44 -2.63
N ALA A 3 1.90 -14.70 -2.21
CA ALA A 3 1.75 -13.64 -1.25
C ALA A 3 2.65 -12.49 -1.69
N LEU A 4 2.15 -11.28 -1.50
CA LEU A 4 3.01 -10.10 -1.51
C LEU A 4 3.62 -9.97 -0.13
N THR A 5 4.94 -9.91 -0.07
CA THR A 5 5.65 -9.38 1.10
C THR A 5 5.99 -7.93 0.77
N SER A 6 5.81 -7.00 1.70
CA SER A 6 6.28 -5.64 1.50
C SER A 6 6.69 -4.97 2.79
N GLU A 7 7.57 -3.98 2.65
CA GLU A 7 7.94 -3.06 3.71
C GLU A 7 7.36 -1.69 3.38
N VAL A 8 6.41 -1.22 4.18
CA VAL A 8 5.89 0.13 4.09
C VAL A 8 6.74 1.05 4.96
N VAL A 9 7.22 2.14 4.36
CA VAL A 9 8.10 3.11 5.00
C VAL A 9 7.37 4.43 5.17
N ILE A 10 7.36 4.92 6.41
CA ILE A 10 6.89 6.26 6.76
C ILE A 10 8.12 7.13 7.00
N PRO A 11 8.37 8.12 6.11
CA PRO A 11 9.55 8.98 6.20
C PRO A 11 9.61 9.79 7.51
N PRO A 12 10.81 10.13 8.02
CA PRO A 12 10.98 10.85 9.28
C PRO A 12 10.43 12.29 9.25
N GLU A 13 10.20 12.89 8.08
CA GLU A 13 9.62 14.22 7.92
C GLU A 13 8.12 14.27 8.22
N VAL A 14 7.44 13.12 8.21
CA VAL A 14 6.01 13.01 8.48
C VAL A 14 5.72 13.44 9.93
N PRO A 15 4.64 14.22 10.20
CA PRO A 15 4.22 14.55 11.56
C PRO A 15 3.94 13.31 12.39
N SER A 16 4.20 13.36 13.70
CA SER A 16 3.88 12.26 14.62
C SER A 16 2.37 12.01 14.68
N PHE A 17 1.97 10.75 14.73
CA PHE A 17 0.57 10.34 14.95
C PHE A 17 0.53 8.98 15.66
N VAL A 18 -0.65 8.65 16.17
CA VAL A 18 -0.95 7.36 16.82
C VAL A 18 -2.30 6.87 16.33
N ASP A 19 -2.54 5.57 16.48
CA ASP A 19 -3.83 4.94 16.16
C ASP A 19 -4.31 5.10 14.70
N ALA A 20 -3.36 5.23 13.77
CA ALA A 20 -3.64 5.24 12.34
C ALA A 20 -3.95 3.82 11.82
N THR A 21 -4.65 3.77 10.69
CA THR A 21 -5.00 2.52 10.00
C THR A 21 -4.32 2.44 8.64
N LEU A 22 -3.42 1.47 8.47
CA LEU A 22 -2.76 1.19 7.20
C LEU A 22 -3.57 0.19 6.38
N GLN A 23 -3.93 0.57 5.18
CA GLN A 23 -4.64 -0.24 4.22
C GLN A 23 -3.76 -0.51 3.00
N VAL A 24 -3.62 -1.79 2.66
CA VAL A 24 -2.94 -2.24 1.45
C VAL A 24 -3.96 -2.89 0.55
N THR A 25 -4.04 -2.43 -0.69
CA THR A 25 -4.95 -2.97 -1.70
C THR A 25 -4.16 -3.41 -2.93
N ILE A 26 -4.42 -4.63 -3.40
CA ILE A 26 -3.84 -5.15 -4.64
C ILE A 26 -4.92 -5.20 -5.71
N ARG A 27 -4.65 -4.65 -6.89
CA ARG A 27 -5.58 -4.57 -8.02
C ARG A 27 -4.95 -5.12 -9.30
N ASP A 28 -5.79 -5.64 -10.19
CA ASP A 28 -5.40 -5.90 -11.58
C ASP A 28 -5.49 -4.59 -12.38
N VAL A 29 -4.35 -4.08 -12.85
CA VAL A 29 -4.23 -2.85 -13.64
C VAL A 29 -4.03 -3.12 -15.13
N GLY A 30 -4.18 -4.37 -15.58
CA GLY A 30 -3.98 -4.76 -16.98
C GLY A 30 -5.05 -4.27 -17.96
N LEU A 31 -6.19 -3.79 -17.47
CA LEU A 31 -7.27 -3.24 -18.29
C LEU A 31 -7.61 -1.81 -17.83
N VAL A 32 -7.27 -0.84 -18.68
CA VAL A 32 -7.30 0.62 -18.39
C VAL A 32 -8.71 1.14 -18.06
N ASP A 33 -9.77 0.45 -18.50
CA ASP A 33 -11.16 0.92 -18.41
C ASP A 33 -12.03 0.18 -17.40
N ARG A 34 -11.48 -0.74 -16.60
CA ARG A 34 -12.25 -1.40 -15.54
C ARG A 34 -11.89 -0.79 -14.20
N ALA A 35 -12.89 -0.29 -13.47
CA ALA A 35 -12.78 -0.12 -12.03
C ALA A 35 -12.43 -1.50 -11.45
N SER A 36 -11.14 -1.73 -11.25
CA SER A 36 -10.65 -3.08 -10.98
C SER A 36 -10.90 -3.39 -9.52
N GLU A 37 -11.83 -4.30 -9.28
CA GLU A 37 -12.11 -4.81 -7.94
C GLU A 37 -10.80 -5.26 -7.29
N PRO A 38 -10.61 -4.97 -5.99
CA PRO A 38 -9.41 -5.44 -5.31
C PRO A 38 -9.36 -6.97 -5.33
N ILE A 39 -8.23 -7.52 -5.77
CA ILE A 39 -8.01 -8.96 -5.75
C ILE A 39 -7.60 -9.46 -4.36
N ALA A 40 -6.98 -8.59 -3.57
CA ALA A 40 -6.66 -8.80 -2.17
C ALA A 40 -6.57 -7.46 -1.42
N GLN A 41 -6.83 -7.51 -0.11
CA GLN A 41 -6.68 -6.38 0.79
C GLN A 41 -6.10 -6.85 2.13
N ALA A 42 -5.32 -5.99 2.77
CA ALA A 42 -4.83 -6.18 4.12
C ALA A 42 -4.93 -4.88 4.91
N CYS A 43 -5.14 -4.99 6.22
CA CYS A 43 -5.28 -3.86 7.12
C CYS A 43 -4.40 -4.06 8.36
N ILE A 44 -3.70 -3.01 8.78
CA ILE A 44 -2.96 -2.96 10.04
C ILE A 44 -3.48 -1.75 10.81
N ALA A 45 -4.09 -2.01 11.96
CA ALA A 45 -4.57 -0.96 12.86
C ALA A 45 -3.49 -0.57 13.87
N ALA A 46 -3.73 0.52 14.61
CA ALA A 46 -2.86 1.02 15.67
C ALA A 46 -1.44 1.35 15.19
N VAL A 47 -1.31 1.84 13.96
CA VAL A 47 -0.04 2.30 13.42
C VAL A 47 0.32 3.64 14.07
N ALA A 48 1.57 3.73 14.53
CA ALA A 48 2.11 4.93 15.14
C ALA A 48 3.40 5.34 14.45
N HIS A 49 3.64 6.64 14.40
CA HIS A 49 4.84 7.24 13.86
C HIS A 49 5.33 8.37 14.76
N HIS A 50 6.65 8.50 14.86
CA HIS A 50 7.29 9.59 15.58
C HIS A 50 8.15 10.39 14.61
N ARG A 51 7.85 11.69 14.48
CA ARG A 51 8.63 12.61 13.67
C ARG A 51 10.11 12.56 14.04
N GLY A 52 10.96 12.59 13.03
CA GLY A 52 12.42 12.47 13.15
C GLY A 52 12.91 11.03 13.17
N ARG A 53 12.02 10.04 13.07
CA ARG A 53 12.37 8.63 12.99
C ARG A 53 11.60 7.93 11.86
N GLU A 54 12.32 7.28 10.96
CA GLU A 54 11.71 6.40 9.97
C GLU A 54 10.97 5.24 10.64
N THR A 55 9.74 4.97 10.18
CA THR A 55 8.96 3.82 10.64
C THR A 55 8.82 2.82 9.49
N LYS A 56 9.19 1.57 9.75
CA LYS A 56 9.12 0.46 8.80
C LYS A 56 8.08 -0.55 9.28
N ILE A 57 7.15 -0.89 8.40
CA ILE A 57 6.04 -1.79 8.68
C ILE A 57 6.13 -2.94 7.68
N SER A 58 6.54 -4.11 8.16
CA SER A 58 6.53 -5.33 7.35
C SER A 58 5.11 -5.87 7.26
N LEU A 59 4.66 -6.19 6.07
CA LEU A 59 3.33 -6.75 5.84
C LEU A 59 3.39 -7.91 4.84
N ARG A 60 2.41 -8.79 4.96
CA ARG A 60 2.22 -9.91 4.05
C ARG A 60 0.75 -9.96 3.64
N VAL A 61 0.48 -9.75 2.35
CA VAL A 61 -0.86 -9.88 1.79
C VAL A 61 -0.97 -11.23 1.09
N ALA A 62 -1.81 -12.10 1.63
CA ALA A 62 -2.13 -13.37 1.02
C ALA A 62 -3.02 -13.16 -0.22
N LEU A 63 -2.69 -13.83 -1.32
CA LEU A 63 -3.46 -13.79 -2.56
C LEU A 63 -4.18 -15.11 -2.78
N ASP A 64 -5.38 -15.03 -3.32
CA ASP A 64 -6.10 -16.19 -3.81
C ASP A 64 -5.50 -16.65 -5.15
N GLU A 65 -4.98 -17.89 -5.19
CA GLU A 65 -4.41 -18.50 -6.39
C GLU A 65 -5.36 -18.49 -7.57
N GLY A 66 -6.66 -18.61 -7.34
CA GLY A 66 -7.68 -18.60 -8.40
C GLY A 66 -7.90 -17.23 -9.03
N ARG A 67 -7.42 -16.15 -8.41
CA ARG A 67 -7.61 -14.76 -8.89
C ARG A 67 -6.36 -14.17 -9.55
N VAL A 68 -5.20 -14.81 -9.42
CA VAL A 68 -3.95 -14.34 -10.02
C VAL A 68 -3.76 -15.03 -11.38
N GLN A 69 -3.74 -14.23 -12.44
CA GLN A 69 -3.49 -14.66 -13.82
C GLN A 69 -2.09 -14.22 -14.24
N GLU A 70 -1.28 -15.13 -14.75
CA GLU A 70 0.14 -14.87 -15.11
C GLU A 70 0.32 -13.76 -16.15
N ARG A 71 -0.70 -13.48 -16.96
CA ARG A 71 -0.70 -12.48 -18.03
C ARG A 71 -1.29 -11.13 -17.63
N SER A 72 -1.82 -11.02 -16.42
CA SER A 72 -2.35 -9.76 -15.89
C SER A 72 -1.24 -8.91 -15.28
N HIS A 73 -1.50 -7.62 -15.17
CA HIS A 73 -0.63 -6.68 -14.47
C HIS A 73 -1.22 -6.36 -13.12
N TYR A 74 -0.47 -6.52 -12.04
CA TYR A 74 -0.95 -6.21 -10.70
C TYR A 74 -0.21 -5.04 -10.12
N ALA A 75 -0.93 -4.19 -9.39
CA ALA A 75 -0.35 -3.10 -8.62
C ALA A 75 -0.80 -3.13 -7.17
N ALA A 76 0.13 -2.88 -6.26
CA ALA A 76 -0.17 -2.54 -4.88
C ALA A 76 -0.36 -1.03 -4.73
N GLN A 77 -1.41 -0.66 -3.99
CA GLN A 77 -1.67 0.69 -3.50
C GLN A 77 -1.75 0.66 -1.99
N VAL A 78 -1.12 1.65 -1.35
CA VAL A 78 -1.10 1.76 0.10
C VAL A 78 -1.66 3.11 0.50
N TRP A 79 -2.53 3.08 1.51
CA TRP A 79 -3.14 4.25 2.12
C TRP A 79 -3.05 4.12 3.62
N LEU A 80 -2.56 5.16 4.28
CA LEU A 80 -2.57 5.29 5.74
C LEU A 80 -3.60 6.36 6.12
N ASP A 81 -4.69 5.91 6.72
CA ASP A 81 -5.75 6.73 7.30
C ASP A 81 -5.32 7.14 8.71
N ILE A 82 -4.83 8.38 8.86
CA ILE A 82 -4.28 8.85 10.13
C ILE A 82 -5.40 9.09 11.16
N GLY A 83 -6.56 9.55 10.70
CA GLY A 83 -7.72 9.80 11.56
C GLY A 83 -8.54 8.55 11.88
N SER A 84 -8.24 7.40 11.25
CA SER A 84 -9.05 6.18 11.29
C SER A 84 -10.53 6.45 11.00
N THR A 85 -10.80 7.40 10.09
CA THR A 85 -12.16 7.83 9.75
C THR A 85 -12.82 6.95 8.70
N GLY A 86 -12.02 6.16 7.97
CA GLY A 86 -12.44 5.43 6.78
C GLY A 86 -12.63 6.33 5.55
N GLU A 87 -12.38 7.64 5.66
CA GLU A 87 -12.46 8.61 4.58
C GLU A 87 -11.08 9.21 4.29
N ARG A 88 -10.82 9.50 3.01
CA ARG A 88 -9.54 10.11 2.61
C ARG A 88 -9.47 11.54 3.12
N SER A 89 -8.45 11.84 3.90
CA SER A 89 -8.14 13.17 4.42
C SER A 89 -6.89 13.79 3.77
N GLU A 90 -6.64 15.07 4.03
CA GLU A 90 -5.39 15.74 3.63
C GLU A 90 -4.19 15.32 4.49
N GLU A 91 -4.46 14.81 5.69
CA GLU A 91 -3.43 14.33 6.62
C GLU A 91 -2.96 12.92 6.26
N ASP A 92 -3.77 12.17 5.51
CA ASP A 92 -3.47 10.81 5.11
C ASP A 92 -2.24 10.70 4.20
N LEU A 93 -1.61 9.53 4.25
CA LEU A 93 -0.46 9.22 3.41
C LEU A 93 -0.81 8.16 2.37
N PHE A 94 -0.20 8.26 1.20
CA PHE A 94 -0.46 7.37 0.06
C PHE A 94 0.86 6.91 -0.55
N SER A 95 0.84 5.76 -1.22
CA SER A 95 1.89 5.38 -2.17
C SER A 95 1.80 6.29 -3.40
N ASP A 96 2.92 6.93 -3.78
CA ASP A 96 2.96 7.85 -4.93
C ASP A 96 2.70 7.15 -6.27
N GLU A 97 3.09 5.87 -6.38
CA GLU A 97 3.04 5.10 -7.62
C GLU A 97 2.32 3.76 -7.41
N ALA A 98 1.73 3.26 -8.49
CA ALA A 98 1.25 1.88 -8.56
C ALA A 98 2.47 0.96 -8.61
N HIS A 99 2.73 0.20 -7.55
CA HIS A 99 3.90 -0.68 -7.48
C HIS A 99 3.61 -2.00 -8.22
N PRO A 100 4.21 -2.25 -9.39
CA PRO A 100 3.94 -3.45 -10.17
C PRO A 100 4.52 -4.69 -9.47
N ILE A 101 3.71 -5.75 -9.34
CA ILE A 101 4.04 -6.94 -8.54
C ILE A 101 3.56 -8.24 -9.18
N LEU A 102 4.07 -9.37 -8.67
CA LEU A 102 3.60 -10.76 -8.87
C LEU A 102 3.84 -11.37 -10.26
N THR A 103 3.73 -10.60 -11.35
CA THR A 103 3.86 -11.11 -12.72
C THR A 103 5.08 -10.52 -13.42
N HIS A 104 5.46 -11.11 -14.56
CA HIS A 104 6.52 -10.61 -15.44
C HIS A 104 7.91 -10.41 -14.81
N GLY A 105 8.25 -11.21 -13.79
CA GLY A 105 9.54 -11.12 -13.09
C GLY A 105 9.62 -9.97 -12.10
N TRP A 106 8.50 -9.28 -11.82
CA TRP A 106 8.42 -8.28 -10.78
C TRP A 106 8.55 -8.89 -9.38
N PRO A 107 9.21 -8.18 -8.46
CA PRO A 107 9.50 -8.73 -7.15
C PRO A 107 8.21 -8.96 -6.36
N SER A 108 8.18 -10.06 -5.61
CA SER A 108 7.17 -10.31 -4.59
C SER A 108 7.50 -9.63 -3.25
N ASP A 109 8.64 -8.92 -3.19
CA ASP A 109 9.10 -8.12 -2.06
C ASP A 109 9.32 -6.68 -2.52
N VAL A 110 8.49 -5.76 -2.04
CA VAL A 110 8.52 -4.35 -2.46
C VAL A 110 8.61 -3.45 -1.26
N GLN A 111 9.49 -2.46 -1.34
CA GLN A 111 9.50 -1.34 -0.40
C GLN A 111 8.60 -0.22 -0.94
N ILE A 112 7.64 0.21 -0.13
CA ILE A 112 6.64 1.22 -0.49
C ILE A 112 6.78 2.41 0.45
N VAL A 113 7.18 3.56 -0.08
CA VAL A 113 7.32 4.80 0.70
C VAL A 113 6.01 5.57 0.64
N LEU A 114 5.51 6.00 1.80
CA LEU A 114 4.30 6.81 1.89
C LEU A 114 4.61 8.30 1.87
N ARG A 115 3.76 9.08 1.21
CA ARG A 115 3.83 10.54 1.19
C ARG A 115 2.46 11.20 1.36
N ALA A 116 2.49 12.44 1.83
CA ALA A 116 1.31 13.29 1.88
C ALA A 116 0.86 13.67 0.46
N ARG A 117 -0.45 13.78 0.27
CA ARG A 117 -1.02 14.14 -1.03
C ARG A 117 -0.61 15.57 -1.42
N GLY A 118 0.13 15.72 -2.51
CA GLY A 118 0.62 17.02 -3.00
C GLY A 118 2.10 17.31 -2.75
N ALA A 119 2.86 16.35 -2.21
CA ALA A 119 4.32 16.39 -2.22
C ALA A 119 4.90 16.10 -3.62
N SER A 120 4.43 16.83 -4.63
CA SER A 120 5.10 16.90 -5.93
C SER A 120 6.21 17.95 -5.80
N THR A 121 7.47 17.51 -5.78
CA THR A 121 8.63 18.40 -5.99
C THR A 121 8.53 19.15 -7.30
#